data_AF-A0A644ZGC6-F1
#
_entry.id   AF-A0A644ZGC6-F1
#
_cell.length_a   1.000
_cell.length_b   1.000
_cell.length_c   1.000
_cell.angle_alpha   90.00
_cell.angle_beta   90.00
_cell.angle_gamma   90.00
#
_symmetry.space_group_name_H-M   'P 1'
#
loop_
_entity.id
_entity.type
_entity.pdbx_description
1 polymer ?
#
loop_
_entity_poly.entity_id
_entity_poly.type
_entity_poly.pdbx_seq_one_letter_code
_entity_poly.pdbx_strand_id
1 'polypeptide(L)' 'MRRAAVTCYASEGIYPPTLAYLEEHYGVQVDKSRYTVFYEAFAENLMPDITVVENEGA' A
#
# COMPACT_ATOMS: atom_id res chain seq x y z
N MET A 1 -1.73 -0.27 6.07
CA MET A 1 -1.65 0.24 4.68
C MET A 1 -2.44 1.52 4.47
N ARG A 2 -3.78 1.54 4.51
CA ARG A 2 -4.56 2.78 4.23
C ARG A 2 -4.12 4.00 5.06
N ARG A 3 -3.87 3.83 6.37
CA ARG A 3 -3.31 4.91 7.21
C ARG A 3 -1.96 5.42 6.72
N ALA A 4 -1.06 4.52 6.31
CA ALA A 4 0.26 4.90 5.80
C ALA A 4 0.14 5.69 4.48
N ALA A 5 -0.77 5.29 3.58
CA ALA A 5 -1.04 6.04 2.35
C ALA A 5 -1.59 7.45 2.64
N VAL A 6 -2.46 7.60 3.65
CA VAL A 6 -2.95 8.91 4.10
C VAL A 6 -1.82 9.74 4.72
N THR A 7 -0.94 9.14 5.54
CA THR A 7 0.22 9.85 6.10
C THR A 7 1.16 10.34 5.01
N CYS A 8 1.38 9.53 3.96
CA CYS A 8 2.15 9.93 2.78
C CYS A 8 1.56 11.16 2.12
N TYR A 9 0.26 11.12 1.78
CA TYR A 9 -0.42 12.27 1.19
C TYR A 9 -0.36 13.52 2.07
N ALA A 10 -0.55 13.37 3.38
CA ALA A 10 -0.50 14.49 4.32
C ALA A 10 0.90 15.11 4.44
N SER A 11 1.96 14.30 4.31
CA SER A 11 3.35 14.74 4.51
C SER A 11 4.01 15.21 3.21
N GLU A 12 3.67 14.57 2.09
CA GLU A 12 4.35 14.72 0.80
C GLU A 12 3.46 15.34 -0.29
N GLY A 13 2.15 15.44 -0.04
CA GLY A 13 1.19 16.00 -1.01
C GLY A 13 0.77 15.04 -2.12
N ILE A 14 1.28 13.80 -2.11
CA ILE A 14 0.95 12.75 -3.09
C ILE A 14 0.68 11.42 -2.38
N TYR A 15 -0.18 10.59 -2.96
CA TYR A 15 -0.36 9.22 -2.50
C TYR A 15 0.85 8.38 -2.94
N PRO A 16 1.17 7.28 -2.21
CA PRO A 16 2.30 6.45 -2.56
C PRO A 16 2.09 5.83 -3.94
N PRO A 17 3.09 5.86 -4.85
CA PRO A 17 2.93 5.33 -6.19
C PRO A 17 2.87 3.80 -6.23
N THR A 18 3.46 3.13 -5.23
CA THR A 18 3.56 1.66 -5.19
C THR A 18 3.44 1.11 -3.76
N LEU A 19 3.15 -0.19 -3.65
CA LEU A 19 3.25 -0.91 -2.38
C LEU A 19 4.68 -0.86 -1.81
N ALA A 20 5.70 -1.01 -2.66
CA ALA A 20 7.11 -0.98 -2.24
C ALA A 20 7.47 0.35 -1.56
N TYR A 21 6.94 1.47 -2.07
CA TYR A 21 7.13 2.78 -1.44
C TYR A 21 6.62 2.81 0.01
N LEU A 22 5.47 2.18 0.27
CA LEU A 22 4.95 2.03 1.63
C LEU A 22 5.83 1.13 2.51
N GLU A 23 6.41 0.07 1.93
CA GLU A 23 7.32 -0.85 2.63
C GLU A 23 8.63 -0.14 3.04
N GLU A 24 9.20 0.66 2.13
CA GLU A 24 10.48 1.34 2.32
C GLU A 24 10.39 2.58 3.21
N HIS A 25 9.33 3.40 3.07
CA HIS A 25 9.27 4.73 3.69
C HIS A 25 8.33 4.83 4.89
N TYR A 26 7.30 3.97 4.95
CA TYR A 26 6.22 4.09 5.94
C TYR A 26 6.11 2.87 6.88
N GLY A 27 7.10 1.97 6.84
CA GLY A 27 7.17 0.81 7.73
C GLY A 27 6.05 -0.20 7.52
N VAL A 28 5.42 -0.22 6.35
CA VAL A 28 4.46 -1.27 6.01
C VAL A 28 5.20 -2.58 5.80
N GLN A 29 4.71 -3.66 6.40
CA GLN A 29 5.27 -4.99 6.22
C GLN A 29 4.18 -5.94 5.77
N VAL A 30 4.47 -6.73 4.74
CA VAL A 30 3.58 -7.76 4.23
C VAL A 30 4.22 -9.11 4.45
N ASP A 31 3.52 -9.99 5.16
CA ASP A 31 3.84 -11.40 5.16
C ASP A 31 3.41 -12.00 3.80
N LYS A 32 4.32 -11.98 2.84
CA LYS A 32 4.08 -12.44 1.46
C LYS A 32 3.81 -13.94 1.37
N SER A 33 4.10 -14.70 2.43
CA SER A 33 3.75 -16.13 2.49
C SER A 33 2.26 -16.33 2.74
N ARG A 34 1.63 -15.44 3.51
CA ARG A 34 0.22 -15.53 3.91
C ARG A 34 -0.71 -14.62 3.15
N TYR A 35 -0.22 -13.50 2.64
CA TYR A 35 -1.05 -12.47 2.03
C TYR A 35 -0.52 -12.03 0.68
N THR A 36 -1.44 -11.86 -0.26
CA THR A 36 -1.19 -11.13 -1.50
C THR A 36 -1.87 -9.77 -1.42
N VAL A 37 -1.15 -8.72 -1.79
CA VAL A 37 -1.64 -7.34 -1.77
C VAL A 37 -1.71 -6.83 -3.19
N PHE A 38 -2.92 -6.53 -3.64
CA PHE A 38 -3.16 -5.79 -4.87
C PHE A 38 -3.19 -4.31 -4.55
N TYR A 39 -2.31 -3.57 -5.23
CA TYR A 39 -2.14 -2.13 -5.04
C TYR A 39 -2.22 -1.46 -6.40
N GLU A 40 -3.24 -0.64 -6.60
CA GLU A 40 -3.43 0.09 -7.85
C GLU A 40 -3.51 1.59 -7.58
N ALA A 41 -2.60 2.36 -8.18
CA ALA A 41 -2.59 3.81 -8.13
C ALA A 41 -2.86 4.36 -9.53
N PHE A 42 -3.98 5.06 -9.69
CA PHE A 42 -4.37 5.64 -10.98
C PHE A 42 -3.76 7.03 -11.22
N ALA A 43 -3.69 7.85 -10.17
CA ALA A 43 -3.10 9.18 -10.20
C ALA A 43 -2.58 9.55 -8.81
N GLU A 44 -1.57 10.42 -8.75
CA GLU A 44 -0.87 10.82 -7.53
C GLU A 44 -1.78 11.51 -6.49
N ASN A 45 -2.90 12.09 -6.94
CA ASN A 45 -3.86 12.81 -6.09
C ASN A 45 -5.11 11.99 -5.73
N LEU A 46 -5.20 10.72 -6.15
CA LEU A 46 -6.31 9.83 -5.82
C LEU A 46 -5.84 8.70 -4.91
N MET A 47 -6.65 8.37 -3.91
CA MET A 47 -6.31 7.28 -2.99
C MET A 47 -6.18 5.97 -3.76
N PRO A 48 -5.08 5.22 -3.59
CA PRO A 48 -4.88 3.93 -4.24
C PRO A 48 -5.95 2.93 -3.79
N ASP A 49 -6.36 2.06 -4.71
CA ASP A 49 -7.09 0.86 -4.35
C ASP A 49 -6.10 -0.12 -3.72
N ILE A 50 -6.45 -0.62 -2.53
CA ILE A 50 -5.63 -1.56 -1.77
C ILE A 50 -6.53 -2.71 -1.33
N THR A 51 -6.33 -3.85 -1.97
CA THR A 51 -7.01 -5.11 -1.65
C THR A 51 -5.99 -6.08 -1.09
N VAL A 52 -6.31 -6.69 0.05
CA VAL A 52 -5.49 -7.71 0.69
C VAL A 52 -6.28 -9.01 0.68
N VAL A 53 -5.69 -10.05 0.11
CA VAL A 53 -6.26 -11.39 0.12
C VAL A 53 -5.34 -12.31 0.93
N GLU A 54 -5.93 -13.20 1.72
CA GLU A 54 -5.19 -14.31 2.31
C GLU A 54 -4.93 -15.33 1.20
N ASN A 55 -3.69 -15.80 1.11
CA ASN A 55 -3.34 -16.90 0.22
C ASN A 55 -4.06 -18.13 0.78
N GLU A 56 -4.92 -18.78 -0.02
CA GLU A 56 -5.51 -20.06 0.40
C GLU A 56 -4.37 -21.02 0.78
N GLY A 57 -4.51 -21.62 1.96
CA GLY A 57 -3.43 -22.35 2.62
C GLY A 57 -2.83 -23.47 1.77
N ALA A 58 -1.50 -23.53 1.78
CA ALA A 58 -0.75 -24.74 1.50
C ALA A 58 -1.11 -25.88 2.47
#